data_AF-A0A924VCZ4-F1
#
_entry.id   AF-A0A924VCZ4-F1
#
_cell.length_a   1.000
_cell.length_b   1.000
_cell.length_c   1.000
_cell.angle_alpha   90.00
_cell.angle_beta   90.00
_cell.angle_gamma   90.00
#
_symmetry.space_group_name_H-M   'P 1'
#
loop_
_entity.id
_entity.type
_entity.pdbx_description
1 polymer ?
#
loop_
_entity_poly.entity_id
_entity_poly.type
_entity_poly.pdbx_seq_one_letter_code
_entity_poly.pdbx_strand_id
1 'polypeptide(L)' 'MPLVAIVEIIGGVLFILKKTRALGAIFILPVMTGVLVHHVVTDQSGLILSLVLMAINVLALADNWGKYQNLLEQEKQ' A
#
# COMPACT_ATOMS: atom_id res chain seq x y z
N MET A 1 16.95 -6.98 -6.22
CA MET A 1 15.52 -7.02 -6.62
C MET A 1 15.11 -5.69 -7.28
N PRO A 2 15.52 -5.40 -8.53
CA PRO A 2 15.30 -4.08 -9.15
C PRO A 2 13.81 -3.76 -9.39
N LEU A 3 12.99 -4.76 -9.74
CA LEU A 3 11.56 -4.56 -10.01
C LEU A 3 10.76 -4.13 -8.76
N VAL A 4 11.07 -4.73 -7.61
CA VAL A 4 10.40 -4.40 -6.32
C VAL A 4 10.65 -2.94 -5.96
N ALA A 5 11.90 -2.48 -6.06
CA ALA A 5 12.26 -1.09 -5.77
C ALA A 5 11.54 -0.10 -6.69
N ILE A 6 11.39 -0.41 -7.97
CA ILE A 6 10.66 0.43 -8.92
C ILE A 6 9.17 0.53 -8.54
N VAL A 7 8.53 -0.61 -8.25
CA VAL A 7 7.12 -0.64 -7.82
C VAL A 7 6.91 0.13 -6.53
N GLU A 8 7.85 0.04 -5.59
CA GLU A 8 7.79 0.72 -4.30
C GLU A 8 7.91 2.25 -4.43
N ILE A 9 8.83 2.72 -5.27
CA ILE A 9 8.98 4.15 -5.56
C ILE A 9 7.71 4.68 -6.26
N ILE A 10 7.20 3.98 -7.26
CA ILE A 10 5.99 4.38 -7.98
C ILE A 10 4.79 4.38 -7.02
N GLY A 11 4.62 3.33 -6.23
CA GLY A 11 3.56 3.23 -5.22
C GLY A 11 3.63 4.36 -4.20
N GLY A 12 4.82 4.67 -3.69
CA GLY A 12 5.06 5.77 -2.75
C GLY A 12 4.72 7.13 -3.34
N VAL A 13 5.16 7.41 -4.56
CA VAL A 13 4.83 8.66 -5.27
C VAL A 13 3.32 8.78 -5.50
N LEU A 14 2.66 7.70 -5.94
CA LEU A 14 1.21 7.69 -6.14
C LEU A 14 0.43 7.85 -4.84
N PHE A 15 0.94 7.34 -3.72
CA PHE A 15 0.33 7.46 -2.40
C PHE A 15 0.33 8.90 -1.87
N ILE A 16 1.41 9.65 -2.12
CA ILE A 16 1.55 11.06 -1.69
C ILE A 16 0.54 11.96 -2.41
N LEU A 17 0.25 11.68 -3.68
CA LEU A 17 -0.65 12.50 -4.49
C LEU A 17 -2.13 12.25 -4.10
N LYS A 18 -2.82 13.29 -3.60
CA LYS A 18 -4.22 13.21 -3.13
C LYS A 18 -5.21 12.57 -4.12
N LYS A 19 -5.02 12.79 -5.43
CA LYS A 19 -5.89 12.25 -6.49
C LYS A 19 -5.67 10.75 -6.69
N THR A 20 -4.43 10.28 -6.61
CA THR A 20 -4.03 8.89 -6.88
C THR A 20 -3.79 8.07 -5.60
N ARG A 21 -4.02 8.66 -4.42
CA ARG A 21 -3.82 8.00 -3.11
C ARG A 21 -4.46 6.60 -3.04
N ALA A 22 -5.64 6.44 -3.63
CA ALA A 22 -6.35 5.17 -3.67
C ALA A 22 -5.58 4.11 -4.48
N LEU A 23 -5.13 4.46 -5.68
CA LEU A 23 -4.31 3.58 -6.51
C LEU A 23 -2.94 3.30 -5.84
N GLY A 24 -2.30 4.33 -5.31
CA GLY A 24 -1.02 4.21 -4.59
C GLY A 24 -1.11 3.28 -3.37
N ALA A 25 -2.22 3.31 -2.63
CA ALA A 25 -2.45 2.41 -1.50
C ALA A 25 -2.50 0.94 -1.91
N ILE A 26 -3.12 0.63 -3.07
CA ILE A 26 -3.15 -0.72 -3.63
C ILE A 26 -1.76 -1.16 -4.12
N PHE A 27 -1.03 -0.27 -4.78
CA PHE A 27 0.31 -0.60 -5.31
C PHE A 27 1.34 -0.85 -4.20
N ILE A 28 1.26 -0.12 -3.09
CA ILE A 28 2.22 -0.26 -1.98
C ILE A 28 1.86 -1.37 -0.98
N LEU A 29 0.62 -1.88 -1.01
CA LEU A 29 0.14 -3.00 -0.19
C LEU A 29 1.03 -4.26 -0.26
N PRO A 30 1.35 -4.82 -1.45
CA PRO A 30 2.20 -6.01 -1.52
C PRO A 30 3.62 -5.76 -1.00
N VAL A 31 4.12 -4.52 -1.17
CA VAL A 31 5.43 -4.13 -0.66
C VAL A 31 5.43 -4.05 0.87
N MET A 32 4.42 -3.40 1.47
CA MET A 32 4.28 -3.38 2.93
C MET A 32 4.06 -4.75 3.53
N THR A 33 3.36 -5.64 2.82
CA THR A 33 3.25 -7.04 3.26
C THR A 33 4.61 -7.71 3.28
N GLY A 34 5.44 -7.52 2.25
CA GLY A 34 6.81 -8.04 2.22
C GLY A 34 7.69 -7.49 3.36
N VAL A 35 7.64 -6.18 3.60
CA VAL A 35 8.39 -5.53 4.69
C VAL A 35 7.93 -6.05 6.05
N LEU A 36 6.62 -6.18 6.28
CA LEU A 36 6.07 -6.69 7.53
C LEU A 36 6.50 -8.15 7.77
N VAL A 37 6.37 -9.01 6.75
CA VAL A 37 6.78 -10.42 6.85
C VAL A 37 8.28 -10.54 7.12
N HIS A 38 9.12 -9.73 6.47
CA HIS A 38 10.56 -9.72 6.74
C HIS A 38 10.88 -9.36 8.19
N HIS A 39 10.20 -8.36 8.76
CA HIS A 39 10.43 -7.97 10.15
C HIS A 39 9.86 -8.95 11.17
N VAL A 40 8.81 -9.70 10.81
CA VAL A 40 8.26 -10.76 11.65
C VAL A 40 9.18 -11.99 11.67
N VAL A 41 9.76 -12.36 10.52
CA VAL A 41 10.49 -13.64 10.34
C VAL A 41 12.00 -13.50 10.50
N THR A 42 12.60 -12.40 10.05
CA THR A 42 14.06 -12.26 9.91
C THR A 42 14.67 -11.25 10.89
N ASP A 43 14.07 -10.07 11.06
CA ASP A 43 14.63 -9.01 11.93
C ASP A 43 13.52 -8.17 12.61
N GLN A 44 13.36 -8.35 13.91
CA GLN A 44 12.29 -7.69 14.69
C GLN A 44 12.59 -6.22 15.02
N SER A 45 13.79 -5.71 14.75
CA SER A 45 14.20 -4.35 15.12
C SER A 45 13.29 -3.25 14.53
N GLY A 46 12.75 -3.48 13.32
CA GLY A 46 11.80 -2.60 12.63
C GLY A 46 10.32 -3.04 12.67
N LEU A 47 9.95 -4.01 13.53
CA LEU A 47 8.59 -4.56 13.56
C LEU A 47 7.54 -3.51 13.92
N ILE A 48 7.80 -2.67 14.93
CA ILE A 48 6.84 -1.64 15.36
C ILE A 48 6.60 -0.63 14.23
N LEU A 49 7.66 -0.19 13.55
CA LEU A 49 7.55 0.77 12.46
C LEU A 49 6.77 0.18 11.27
N SER A 50 7.08 -1.06 10.89
CA SER A 50 6.36 -1.74 9.79
C SER A 50 4.88 -1.98 10.10
N LEU A 51 4.53 -2.27 11.36
CA LEU A 51 3.13 -2.36 11.79
C LEU A 51 2.40 -1.01 11.71
N VAL A 52 3.03 0.08 12.14
CA VAL A 52 2.43 1.42 12.06
C VAL A 52 2.23 1.83 10.60
N LEU A 53 3.22 1.61 9.74
CA LEU A 53 3.13 1.91 8.31
C LEU A 53 2.04 1.06 7.61
N MET A 54 1.94 -0.23 7.97
CA MET A 54 0.87 -1.10 7.49
C MET A 54 -0.51 -0.59 7.94
N ALA A 55 -0.65 -0.17 9.20
CA ALA A 55 -1.91 0.37 9.72
C ALA A 55 -2.32 1.64 8.94
N ILE A 56 -1.38 2.56 8.69
CA ILE A 56 -1.63 3.75 7.87
C ILE A 56 -2.07 3.38 6.45
N ASN A 57 -1.43 2.36 5.86
CA ASN A 57 -1.78 1.89 4.52
C ASN A 57 -3.20 1.29 4.47
N VAL A 58 -3.57 0.47 5.47
CA VAL A 58 -4.93 -0.08 5.60
C VAL A 58 -5.98 1.02 5.82
N LEU A 59 -5.68 2.01 6.67
CA LEU A 59 -6.57 3.16 6.88
C LEU A 59 -6.75 3.97 5.59
N ALA A 60 -5.68 4.20 4.84
CA ALA A 60 -5.77 4.88 3.55
C ALA A 60 -6.59 4.09 2.52
N LEU A 61 -6.58 2.75 2.59
CA LEU A 61 -7.44 1.90 1.79
C LEU A 61 -8.91 2.06 2.20
N ALA A 62 -9.21 1.99 3.51
CA ALA A 62 -10.56 2.15 4.04
C ALA A 62 -11.16 3.53 3.73
N ASP A 63 -10.40 4.61 3.92
CA ASP A 63 -10.81 5.99 3.61
C ASP A 63 -11.22 6.18 2.15
N ASN A 64 -10.57 5.46 1.23
CA ASN A 64 -10.82 5.58 -0.20
C ASN A 64 -11.73 4.45 -0.73
N TRP A 65 -12.38 3.67 0.14
CA TRP A 65 -13.19 2.52 -0.25
C TRP A 65 -14.27 2.87 -1.28
N GLY A 66 -14.92 4.03 -1.12
CA GLY A 66 -15.93 4.51 -2.07
C GLY A 66 -15.39 4.74 -3.49
N LYS A 67 -14.10 5.05 -3.65
CA LYS A 67 -13.50 5.17 -5.00
C LYS A 67 -13.30 3.81 -5.65
N TYR A 68 -13.01 2.77 -4.88
CA TYR A 68 -12.90 1.40 -5.43
C TYR A 68 -14.25 0.85 -5.84
N GLN A 69 -15.31 1.14 -5.09
CA GLN A 69 -16.67 0.72 -5.46
C GLN A 69 -17.11 1.31 -6.80
N ASN A 70 -16.86 2.61 -7.02
CA ASN A 70 -17.13 3.25 -8.31
C ASN A 70 -16.35 2.58 -9.47
N LEU A 71 -15.08 2.20 -9.26
CA LEU A 71 -14.29 1.49 -10.27
C LEU A 71 -14.90 0.11 -10.60
N LEU A 72 -15.32 -0.64 -9.59
CA LEU A 72 -15.91 -1.98 -9.77
C LEU A 72 -17.32 -1.93 -10.39
N GLU A 73 -18.08 -0.87 -10.15
CA GLU A 73 -19.40 -0.65 -10.75
C GLU A 73 -19.31 -0.20 -12.22
N GLN A 74 -18.30 0.60 -12.56
CA GLN A 74 -18.06 1.03 -13.95
C GLN A 74 -17.66 -0.14 -14.87
N GLU A 75 -16.98 -1.17 -14.36
CA GLU A 75 -16.66 -2.37 -15.17
C GLU A 75 -17.86 -3.27 -15.47
N LYS A 76 -19.00 -3.08 -14.79
CA LYS A 76 -20.21 -3.90 -15.00
C LYS A 76 -21.17 -3.34 -16.07
N GLN A 77 -20.87 -2.19 -16.68
CA GLN A 77 -21.63 -1.61 -17.81
C GLN A 77 -20.91 -1.85 -19.13
#